data_AF-A0A8S0FRB2-F1
#
_entry.id   AF-A0A8S0FRB2-F1
#
_cell.length_a   1.000
_cell.length_b   1.000
_cell.length_c   1.000
_cell.angle_alpha   90.00
_cell.angle_beta   90.00
_cell.angle_gamma   90.00
#
_symmetry.space_group_name_H-M   'P 1'
#
loop_
_entity.id
_entity.type
_entity.pdbx_description
1 polymer ?
#
loop_
_entity_poly.entity_id
_entity_poly.type
_entity_poly.pdbx_seq_one_letter_code
_entity_poly.pdbx_strand_id
1 'polypeptide(L)'
;MVHQPMSGRLAANKVFQGEEDKKFAFFTIGVQGADMKTLAQISVRQPLPLQGLQFRELFSWLSSSLRSVSRSTPGTEVVLEAPKGWTSV
;
A
#
# COMPACT_ATOMS: atom_id res chain seq x y z
N MET A 1 -12.21 -27.51 -10.44
CA MET A 1 -12.31 -26.90 -9.09
C MET A 1 -10.92 -26.47 -8.66
N VAL A 2 -10.61 -25.18 -8.76
CA VAL A 2 -9.30 -24.65 -8.36
C VAL A 2 -9.30 -24.52 -6.83
N HIS A 3 -8.48 -25.33 -6.16
CA HIS A 3 -8.21 -25.21 -4.74
C HIS A 3 -7.50 -23.86 -4.51
N GLN A 4 -8.21 -22.87 -3.98
CA GLN A 4 -7.63 -21.58 -3.62
C GLN A 4 -6.83 -21.77 -2.31
N PRO A 5 -5.54 -21.41 -2.25
CA PRO A 5 -4.67 -21.82 -1.15
C PRO A 5 -4.94 -20.98 0.11
N MET A 6 -5.15 -21.66 1.24
CA MET A 6 -5.32 -21.09 2.59
C MET A 6 -4.17 -20.16 3.05
N SER A 7 -3.04 -20.10 2.34
CA SER A 7 -1.89 -19.28 2.70
C SER A 7 -2.13 -17.76 2.53
N GLY A 8 -2.91 -17.35 1.54
CA GLY A 8 -3.16 -15.93 1.24
C GLY A 8 -3.85 -15.19 2.40
N ARG A 9 -4.80 -15.87 3.08
CA ARG A 9 -5.50 -15.33 4.25
C ARG A 9 -4.58 -15.14 5.47
N LEU A 10 -3.64 -16.06 5.68
CA LEU A 10 -2.68 -15.94 6.78
C LEU A 10 -1.72 -14.77 6.55
N ALA A 11 -1.28 -14.56 5.31
CA ALA A 11 -0.45 -13.40 4.96
C ALA A 11 -1.22 -12.08 5.12
N ALA A 12 -2.47 -12.03 4.64
CA ALA A 12 -3.33 -10.86 4.80
C ALA A 12 -3.51 -10.49 6.29
N ASN A 13 -3.83 -11.46 7.14
CA ASN A 13 -3.96 -11.23 8.60
C ASN A 13 -2.69 -10.66 9.23
N LYS A 14 -1.49 -11.08 8.79
CA LYS A 14 -0.23 -10.51 9.28
C LYS A 14 -0.05 -9.06 8.82
N VAL A 15 -0.49 -8.73 7.61
CA VAL A 15 -0.50 -7.33 7.13
C VAL A 15 -1.42 -6.48 7.98
N PHE A 16 -2.67 -6.93 8.20
CA PHE A 16 -3.64 -6.22 9.03
C PHE A 16 -3.10 -5.96 10.44
N GLN A 17 -2.64 -7.00 11.13
CA GLN A 17 -2.10 -6.89 12.49
C GLN A 17 -0.83 -6.02 12.55
N GLY A 18 0.06 -6.13 11.56
CA GLY A 18 1.28 -5.32 11.54
C GLY A 18 1.03 -3.83 11.29
N GLU A 19 0.01 -3.48 10.50
CA GLU A 19 -0.42 -2.09 10.34
C GLU A 19 -1.16 -1.57 11.59
N GLU A 20 -2.06 -2.37 12.20
CA GLU A 20 -2.75 -2.00 13.44
C GLU A 20 -1.77 -1.76 14.60
N ASP A 21 -0.76 -2.63 14.73
CA ASP A 21 0.33 -2.49 15.70
C ASP A 21 1.32 -1.37 15.35
N LYS A 22 1.10 -0.65 14.24
CA LYS A 22 1.98 0.42 13.72
C LYS A 22 3.43 -0.03 13.49
N LYS A 23 3.64 -1.33 13.22
CA LYS A 23 4.97 -1.92 12.95
C LYS A 23 5.50 -1.55 11.58
N PHE A 24 4.60 -1.38 10.61
CA PHE A 24 4.93 -0.94 9.26
C PHE A 24 3.70 -0.29 8.61
N ALA A 25 3.94 0.39 7.50
CA ALA A 25 2.89 0.83 6.58
C ALA A 25 2.93 -0.03 5.31
N PHE A 26 1.78 -0.57 4.90
CA PHE A 26 1.62 -1.42 3.73
C PHE A 26 0.85 -0.71 2.62
N PHE A 27 1.37 -0.74 1.40
CA PHE A 27 0.76 -0.14 0.21
C PHE A 27 0.68 -1.16 -0.91
N THR A 28 -0.51 -1.31 -1.48
CA THR A 28 -0.73 -2.13 -2.66
C THR A 28 -0.88 -1.23 -3.88
N ILE A 29 0.00 -1.42 -4.86
CA ILE A 29 -0.01 -0.65 -6.11
C ILE A 29 -0.35 -1.59 -7.27
N GLY A 30 -1.45 -1.30 -7.98
CA GLY A 30 -1.90 -2.08 -9.12
C GLY A 30 -1.36 -1.52 -10.43
N VAL A 31 -0.53 -2.27 -11.14
CA VAL A 31 -0.07 -1.92 -12.50
C VAL A 31 -1.02 -2.54 -13.52
N GLN A 32 -1.30 -1.84 -14.62
CA GLN A 32 -2.15 -2.24 -15.75
C GLN A 32 -2.59 -3.71 -15.77
N GLY A 33 -3.89 -3.95 -15.61
CA GLY A 33 -4.47 -5.30 -15.58
C GLY A 33 -4.36 -6.01 -14.23
N ALA A 34 -3.86 -5.34 -13.19
CA ALA A 34 -3.85 -5.88 -11.83
C ALA A 34 -5.26 -6.18 -11.32
N ASP A 35 -5.40 -7.32 -10.62
CA ASP A 35 -6.62 -7.66 -9.91
C ASP A 35 -6.72 -6.83 -8.62
N MET A 36 -7.36 -5.67 -8.74
CA MET A 36 -7.60 -4.75 -7.64
C MET A 36 -8.45 -5.37 -6.52
N LYS A 37 -9.30 -6.36 -6.84
CA LYS A 37 -10.12 -7.05 -5.84
C LYS A 37 -9.24 -7.95 -4.96
N THR A 38 -8.30 -8.66 -5.56
CA THR A 38 -7.32 -9.46 -4.80
C THR A 38 -6.39 -8.56 -3.98
N LEU A 39 -5.93 -7.43 -4.53
CA LEU A 39 -5.11 -6.47 -3.79
C LEU A 39 -5.85 -5.88 -2.58
N ALA A 40 -7.15 -5.61 -2.70
CA ALA A 40 -7.97 -5.10 -1.61
C ALA A 40 -8.15 -6.12 -0.48
N GLN A 41 -8.10 -7.42 -0.77
CA GLN A 41 -8.23 -8.47 0.25
C GLN A 41 -7.03 -8.57 1.19
N ILE A 42 -5.87 -8.04 0.78
CA ILE A 42 -4.61 -8.14 1.53
C ILE A 42 -4.15 -6.81 2.11
N SER A 43 -4.95 -5.75 2.00
CA SER A 43 -4.58 -4.38 2.34
C SER A 43 -5.63 -3.73 3.24
N VAL A 44 -5.19 -2.99 4.27
CA VAL A 44 -6.09 -2.14 5.09
C VAL A 44 -6.55 -0.93 4.26
N ARG A 45 -5.62 -0.35 3.50
CA ARG A 45 -5.87 0.80 2.62
C ARG A 45 -6.41 0.34 1.28
N GLN A 46 -7.12 1.22 0.58
CA GLN A 46 -7.50 0.96 -0.81
C GLN A 46 -6.24 0.82 -1.69
N PRO A 47 -6.17 -0.22 -2.54
CA PRO A 47 -5.09 -0.35 -3.50
C PRO A 47 -5.07 0.83 -4.47
N LEU A 48 -3.88 1.33 -4.77
CA LEU A 48 -3.68 2.49 -5.64
C LEU A 48 -3.36 2.03 -7.06
N PRO A 49 -4.15 2.42 -8.07
CA PRO A 49 -3.84 2.07 -9.45
C PRO A 49 -2.70 2.96 -9.96
N LEU A 50 -1.67 2.35 -10.54
CA LEU A 50 -0.62 3.06 -11.25
C LEU A 50 -1.12 3.43 -12.64
N GLN A 51 -1.24 4.72 -12.93
CA GLN A 51 -1.58 5.20 -14.26
C GLN A 51 -0.40 4.99 -15.21
N GLY A 52 -0.60 4.19 -16.26
CA GLY A 52 0.43 3.93 -17.27
C GLY A 52 1.66 3.23 -16.68
N LEU A 53 2.83 3.83 -16.85
CA LEU A 53 4.11 3.38 -16.27
C LEU A 53 4.75 4.50 -15.43
N GLN A 54 3.93 5.27 -14.70
CA GLN A 54 4.35 6.41 -13.87
C GLN A 54 5.09 6.00 -12.58
N PHE A 55 6.02 5.06 -12.69
CA PHE A 55 6.84 4.57 -11.58
C PHE A 55 7.71 5.67 -10.99
N ARG A 56 8.21 6.59 -11.83
CA ARG A 56 9.09 7.68 -11.39
C ARG A 56 8.37 8.59 -10.41
N GLU A 57 7.13 8.93 -10.72
CA GLU A 57 6.25 9.77 -9.92
C GLU A 57 5.85 9.05 -8.63
N LEU A 58 5.52 7.75 -8.70
CA LEU A 58 5.31 6.89 -7.53
C LEU A 58 6.53 6.92 -6.58
N PHE A 59 7.74 6.70 -7.09
CA PHE A 59 8.95 6.68 -6.26
C PHE A 59 9.32 8.06 -5.72
N SER A 60 9.04 9.13 -6.48
CA SER A 60 9.19 10.51 -6.02
C SER A 60 8.27 10.79 -4.82
N TRP A 61 6.99 10.43 -4.94
CA TRP A 61 6.02 10.55 -3.86
C TRP A 61 6.41 9.69 -2.64
N LEU A 62 6.82 8.45 -2.85
CA LEU A 62 7.25 7.56 -1.76
C LEU A 62 8.48 8.11 -1.03
N SER A 63 9.44 8.67 -1.76
CA SER A 63 10.63 9.29 -1.16
C SER A 63 10.29 10.52 -0.32
N SER A 64 9.35 11.35 -0.78
CA SER A 64 8.84 12.50 0.00
C SER A 64 8.15 12.03 1.27
N SER A 65 7.25 11.05 1.12
CA SER A 65 6.51 10.41 2.19
C SER A 65 7.42 9.83 3.29
N LEU A 66 8.44 9.06 2.91
CA LEU A 66 9.39 8.46 3.85
C LEU A 66 10.28 9.50 4.54
N ARG A 67 10.65 10.60 3.84
CA ARG A 67 11.38 11.72 4.48
C ARG A 67 10.53 12.44 5.52
N SER A 68 9.22 12.54 5.30
CA SER A 68 8.28 13.09 6.30
C SER A 68 8.19 12.17 7.52
N VAL A 69 8.02 10.86 7.28
CA VAL A 69 8.02 9.82 8.33
C VAL A 69 9.30 9.85 9.16
N SER A 70 10.47 9.90 8.53
CA SER A 70 11.75 9.85 9.26
C SER A 70 11.98 11.08 10.16
N ARG A 71 11.30 12.19 9.89
CA ARG A 71 11.34 13.41 10.72
C ARG A 71 10.24 13.45 11.78
N SER A 72 9.27 12.54 11.70
CA SER A 72 8.17 12.46 12.66
C SER A 72 8.64 11.80 13.96
N THR A 73 8.14 12.31 15.09
CA THR A 73 8.46 11.79 16.42
C THR A 73 7.95 10.34 16.54
N PRO A 74 8.73 9.42 17.13
CA PRO A 74 8.25 8.08 17.43
C PRO A 74 6.94 8.14 18.23
N GLY A 75 5.87 7.51 17.70
CA GLY A 75 4.54 7.52 18.30
C GLY A 75 3.53 8.48 17.66
N THR A 76 3.98 9.40 16.79
CA THR A 76 3.07 10.24 16.00
C THR A 76 2.53 9.46 14.81
N GLU A 77 1.23 9.56 14.58
CA GLU A 77 0.59 8.95 13.42
C GLU A 77 1.10 9.61 12.14
N VAL A 78 1.75 8.82 11.29
CA VAL A 78 2.26 9.30 10.02
C VAL A 78 1.09 9.40 9.05
N VAL A 79 0.60 10.61 8.86
CA VAL A 79 -0.29 10.92 7.73
C VAL A 79 0.57 11.05 6.49
N LEU A 80 0.52 10.04 5.63
CA LEU A 80 1.15 10.14 4.33
C LEU A 80 0.40 11.14 3.46
N GLU A 81 1.16 11.91 2.68
CA GLU A 81 0.57 12.81 1.71
C GLU A 81 -0.27 12.01 0.73
N ALA A 82 -1.47 12.51 0.40
CA ALA A 82 -2.29 11.88 -0.62
C ALA A 82 -1.48 11.72 -1.92
N PRO A 83 -1.52 10.55 -2.58
CA PRO A 83 -0.83 10.36 -3.84
C PRO A 83 -1.35 11.37 -4.87
N LYS A 84 -0.45 12.12 -5.50
CA LYS A 84 -0.78 13.14 -6.51
C LYS A 84 -0.11 12.79 -7.83
N GLY A 85 -0.89 12.78 -8.91
CA GLY A 85 -0.39 12.77 -10.29
C GLY A 85 0.01 11.42 -10.88
N TRP A 86 0.07 10.33 -10.10
CA TRP A 86 0.43 8.98 -10.62
C TRP A 86 -0.63 7.91 -10.36
N THR A 87 -1.65 8.25 -9.57
CA THR A 87 -2.80 7.39 -9.29
C THR A 87 -4.05 7.87 -10.00
N SER A 88 -4.86 6.92 -10.48
CA SER A 88 -6.24 7.23 -10.85
C SER A 88 -7.09 7.21 -9.60
N VAL A 89 -7.72 8.34 -9.28
CA VAL A 89 -8.91 8.38 -8.42
C VAL A 89 -10.09 7.75 -9.13
#